data_AF-A0A732EKD4-F1
#
_entry.id   AF-A0A732EKD4-F1
#
_cell.length_a   1.000
_cell.length_b   1.000
_cell.length_c   1.000
_cell.angle_alpha   90.00
_cell.angle_beta   90.00
_cell.angle_gamma   90.00
#
_symmetry.space_group_name_H-M   'P 1'
#
loop_
_entity.id
_entity.type
_entity.pdbx_description
1 polymer ?
#
loop_
_entity_poly.entity_id
_entity_poly.type
_entity_poly.pdbx_seq_one_letter_code
_entity_poly.pdbx_strand_id
1 'polypeptide(L)' 'FVVPLIASASIKYPHMFINHNQQVSFKAYAEKIVMKEVTPLFNKGTMPTPQQFQLTIENIANKYLQNAS' A
#
# COMPACT_ATOMS: atom_id res chain seq x y z
N PHE A 1 1.13 -10.00 2.84
CA PHE A 1 2.40 -9.66 2.15
C PHE A 1 3.25 -8.63 2.90
N VAL A 2 2.69 -7.51 3.37
CA VAL A 2 3.46 -6.45 4.06
C VAL A 2 3.99 -6.86 5.43
N VAL A 3 3.18 -7.54 6.25
CA VAL A 3 3.56 -7.98 7.61
C VAL A 3 4.90 -8.74 7.65
N PRO A 4 5.11 -9.82 6.86
CA PRO A 4 6.38 -10.54 6.89
C PRO A 4 7.57 -9.72 6.37
N LEU A 5 7.36 -8.80 5.41
CA LEU A 5 8.41 -7.90 4.92
C LEU A 5 8.89 -6.95 6.02
N ILE A 6 7.94 -6.32 6.73
CA ILE A 6 8.24 -5.40 7.83
C ILE A 6 8.85 -6.12 9.02
N ALA A 7 8.32 -7.29 9.41
CA ALA A 7 8.88 -8.09 10.50
C ALA A 7 10.33 -8.52 10.22
N SER A 8 10.61 -8.98 8.99
CA SER A 8 11.98 -9.36 8.61
C SER A 8 12.92 -8.15 8.60
N ALA A 9 12.46 -7.01 8.09
CA ALA A 9 13.25 -5.79 8.04
C ALA A 9 13.51 -5.20 9.43
N SER A 10 12.54 -5.28 10.35
CA SER A 10 12.70 -4.77 11.72
C SER A 10 13.65 -5.61 12.57
N ILE A 11 13.66 -6.93 12.37
CA ILE A 11 14.66 -7.81 13.00
C ILE A 11 16.06 -7.51 12.47
N LYS A 12 16.19 -7.30 11.14
CA LYS A 12 17.49 -7.07 10.51
C LYS A 12 18.06 -5.67 10.80
N TYR A 13 17.20 -4.66 10.90
CA TYR A 13 17.60 -3.25 11.07
C TYR A 13 16.81 -2.55 12.19
N PRO A 14 16.91 -3.02 13.44
CA PRO A 14 16.05 -2.56 14.53
C PRO A 14 16.10 -1.04 14.75
N HIS A 15 17.28 -0.43 14.59
CA HIS A 15 17.47 1.02 14.78
C HIS A 15 16.68 1.88 13.79
N MET A 16 16.37 1.38 12.60
CA MET A 16 15.56 2.11 11.61
C MET A 16 14.06 2.07 11.93
N PHE A 17 13.62 1.16 12.82
CA PHE A 17 12.22 0.99 13.19
C PHE A 17 11.87 1.61 14.55
N ILE A 18 12.71 2.48 15.11
CA ILE A 18 12.40 3.17 16.38
C ILE A 18 11.43 4.33 16.14
N ASN A 19 11.67 5.11 15.08
CA ASN A 19 10.87 6.29 14.78
C ASN A 19 9.56 5.92 14.07
N HIS A 20 8.44 6.43 14.57
CA HIS A 20 7.12 6.14 14.01
C HIS A 20 6.98 6.58 12.54
N ASN A 21 7.49 7.75 12.15
CA ASN A 21 7.42 8.22 10.77
C ASN A 21 8.24 7.33 9.81
N GLN A 22 9.38 6.81 10.28
CA GLN A 22 10.16 5.82 9.52
C GLN A 22 9.37 4.51 9.36
N GLN A 23 8.74 4.01 10.43
CA GLN A 23 7.90 2.81 10.34
C GLN A 23 6.74 2.98 9.34
N VAL A 24 6.05 4.12 9.39
CA VAL A 24 4.97 4.45 8.43
C VAL A 24 5.51 4.50 7.00
N SER A 25 6.67 5.14 6.80
CA SER A 25 7.32 5.24 5.48
C SER A 25 7.70 3.86 4.93
N PHE A 26 8.29 2.99 5.76
CA PHE A 26 8.63 1.62 5.35
C PHE A 26 7.41 0.78 5.04
N LYS A 27 6.32 0.93 5.81
CA LYS A 27 5.05 0.28 5.52
C LYS A 27 4.51 0.69 4.15
N ALA A 28 4.43 1.99 3.86
CA ALA A 28 3.98 2.50 2.57
C ALA A 28 4.86 2.03 1.41
N TYR A 29 6.18 1.97 1.61
CA TYR A 29 7.11 1.45 0.62
C TYR A 29 6.91 -0.05 0.35
N ALA A 30 6.71 -0.85 1.40
CA ALA A 30 6.42 -2.27 1.28
C ALA A 30 5.08 -2.52 0.58
N GLU A 31 4.05 -1.74 0.89
CA GLU A 31 2.75 -1.76 0.18
C GLU A 31 2.94 -1.49 -1.32
N LYS A 32 3.71 -0.46 -1.68
CA LYS A 32 4.01 -0.13 -3.08
C LYS A 32 4.72 -1.26 -3.83
N ILE A 33 5.72 -1.90 -3.21
CA ILE A 33 6.41 -3.05 -3.81
C ILE A 33 5.43 -4.20 -4.05
N VAL A 34 4.64 -4.55 -3.03
CA VAL A 34 3.66 -5.63 -3.14
C VAL A 34 2.67 -5.36 -4.28
N MET A 35 2.13 -4.14 -4.37
CA MET A 35 1.19 -3.76 -5.43
C MET A 35 1.82 -3.95 -6.82
N LYS A 36 3.09 -3.56 -6.99
CA LYS A 36 3.81 -3.75 -8.25
C LYS A 36 3.99 -5.23 -8.59
N GLU A 37 4.40 -6.05 -7.63
CA GLU A 37 4.63 -7.48 -7.86
C GLU A 37 3.35 -8.25 -8.17
N VAL A 38 2.22 -7.86 -7.57
CA VAL A 38 0.94 -8.56 -7.83
C VAL A 38 0.23 -8.07 -9.08
N THR A 39 0.55 -6.88 -9.61
CA THR A 39 -0.15 -6.29 -10.77
C THR A 39 -0.23 -7.23 -11.99
N PRO A 40 0.84 -7.94 -12.40
CA PRO A 40 0.76 -8.85 -13.55
C PRO A 40 -0.25 -9.99 -13.38
N LEU A 41 -0.61 -10.36 -12.14
CA LEU A 41 -1.61 -11.39 -11.86
C LEU A 41 -3.02 -10.98 -12.29
N PHE A 42 -3.27 -9.69 -12.49
CA PHE A 42 -4.57 -9.14 -12.87
C PHE A 42 -4.73 -9.00 -14.40
N ASN A 43 -3.67 -9.20 -15.18
CA ASN A 43 -3.66 -8.92 -16.64
C ASN A 43 -4.61 -9.80 -17.47
N LYS A 44 -5.04 -10.95 -16.95
CA LYS A 44 -5.90 -11.92 -17.68
C LYS A 44 -7.29 -12.08 -17.07
N GLY A 45 -7.61 -11.31 -16.02
CA GLY A 45 -8.89 -11.38 -15.32
C GLY A 45 -9.82 -10.23 -15.65
N THR A 46 -11.08 -10.35 -15.24
CA THR A 46 -12.05 -9.24 -15.23
C THR A 46 -11.90 -8.35 -13.99
N MET A 47 -11.07 -8.76 -13.03
CA MET A 47 -10.82 -8.01 -11.81
C MET A 47 -9.97 -6.77 -12.11
N PRO A 48 -10.33 -5.58 -11.59
CA PRO A 48 -9.52 -4.38 -11.78
C PRO A 48 -8.14 -4.57 -11.17
N THR A 49 -7.12 -3.96 -11.78
CA THR A 49 -5.78 -3.93 -11.20
C THR A 49 -5.79 -3.19 -9.86
N PRO A 50 -4.81 -3.43 -8.96
CA PRO A 50 -4.71 -2.68 -7.72
C PRO A 50 -4.73 -1.16 -7.91
N GLN A 51 -4.12 -0.65 -8.98
CA GLN A 51 -4.12 0.78 -9.32
C GLN A 51 -5.50 1.28 -9.77
N GLN A 52 -6.21 0.53 -10.61
CA GLN A 52 -7.56 0.89 -11.05
C GLN A 52 -8.54 0.91 -9.88
N PHE A 53 -8.44 -0.08 -8.99
CA PHE A 53 -9.27 -0.13 -7.79
C PHE A 53 -8.95 1.03 -6.84
N GLN A 54 -7.66 1.33 -6.61
CA GLN A 54 -7.24 2.48 -5.80
C GLN A 54 -7.85 3.80 -6.30
N LEU A 55 -7.73 4.10 -7.59
CA LEU A 55 -8.31 5.31 -8.20
C LEU A 55 -9.83 5.37 -8.03
N THR A 56 -10.51 4.22 -8.15
CA THR A 56 -11.96 4.14 -7.97
C THR A 56 -12.34 4.53 -6.54
N ILE A 57 -11.63 4.01 -5.53
CA ILE A 57 -11.87 4.33 -4.12
C ILE A 57 -11.52 5.79 -3.81
N GLU A 58 -10.42 6.30 -4.35
CA GLU A 58 -10.02 7.71 -4.18
C GLU A 58 -11.08 8.66 -4.73
N ASN A 59 -11.64 8.37 -5.92
CA ASN A 59 -12.71 9.18 -6.50
C ASN A 59 -13.99 9.15 -5.65
N ILE A 60 -14.35 7.98 -5.11
CA ILE A 60 -15.49 7.85 -4.20
C ILE A 60 -15.24 8.67 -2.92
N ALA A 61 -14.07 8.53 -2.31
CA ALA A 61 -13.69 9.25 -1.10
C ALA A 61 -13.75 10.78 -1.32
N ASN A 62 -13.15 11.26 -2.42
CA ASN A 62 -13.14 12.68 -2.78
C ASN A 62 -14.56 13.23 -2.95
N LYS A 63 -15.46 12.47 -3.60
CA LYS A 63 -16.87 12.86 -3.74
C LYS A 63 -17.54 13.09 -2.38
N TYR A 64 -17.28 12.25 -1.39
CA TYR A 64 -17.90 12.41 -0.06
C TYR A 64 -17.22 13.50 0.76
N LEU A 65 -15.89 13.65 0.68
CA LEU A 65 -15.17 14.71 1.40
C LEU A 65 -15.54 16.10 0.89
N GLN A 66 -15.70 16.27 -0.43
CA GLN A 66 -16.05 17.56 -1.04
C GLN A 66 -17.52 17.93 -0.85
N ASN A 67 -18.42 16.93 -0.79
CA ASN A 67 -19.85 17.16 -0.58
C ASN A 67 -20.25 17.14 0.91
N ALA A 68 -19.32 16.91 1.83
CA ALA A 68 -19.55 17.00 3.29
C ALA A 68 -19.40 18.42 3.84
N SER A 69 -19.34 19.43 2.96
CA SER A 69 -19.37 20.87 3.29
C SER A 69 -20.79 21.42 3.26
#